data_AF-A0A4R8ILN2-F1
#
_entry.id   AF-A0A4R8ILN2-F1
#
_cell.length_a   1.000
_cell.length_b   1.000
_cell.length_c   1.000
_cell.angle_alpha   90.00
_cell.angle_beta   90.00
_cell.angle_gamma   90.00
#
_symmetry.space_group_name_H-M   'P 1'
#
loop_
_entity.id
_entity.type
_entity.pdbx_description
1 polymer ?
#
loop_
_entity_poly.entity_id
_entity_poly.type
_entity_poly.pdbx_seq_one_letter_code
_entity_poly.pdbx_strand_id
1 'polypeptide(L)'
;MHHDYEQQLKDAEQIVNAYGKVLAQLDGINYGHPQSLLPCDREEIKSAIQLLLWELEGDEQDICNSLAQSYVYLAQFIPDDEAQIIAAGQSILSSSNFDDAHLEEADEAARIINRIKLEMEEMILDVRKFMRA
;
A
#
# COMPACT_ATOMS: atom_id res chain seq x y z
N MET A 1 -6.32 -29.65 13.33
CA MET A 1 -6.92 -28.33 13.06
C MET A 1 -6.17 -27.20 13.75
N HIS A 2 -5.77 -27.28 15.02
CA HIS A 2 -4.98 -26.22 15.68
C HIS A 2 -3.61 -25.93 15.04
N HIS A 3 -2.87 -26.96 14.62
CA HIS A 3 -1.53 -26.78 14.05
C HIS A 3 -1.51 -26.01 12.71
N ASP A 4 -2.59 -26.09 11.94
CA ASP A 4 -2.71 -25.44 10.63
C ASP A 4 -2.96 -23.93 10.80
N TYR A 5 -3.80 -23.55 11.77
CA TYR A 5 -4.08 -22.16 12.09
C TYR A 5 -2.87 -21.43 12.69
N GLU A 6 -2.17 -22.07 13.64
CA GLU A 6 -0.93 -21.50 14.21
C GLU A 6 0.15 -21.29 13.14
N GLN A 7 0.20 -22.15 12.13
CA GLN A 7 1.14 -22.00 11.02
C GLN A 7 0.72 -20.83 10.12
N GLN A 8 -0.58 -20.69 9.81
CA GLN A 8 -1.11 -19.54 9.06
C GLN A 8 -0.82 -18.20 9.73
N LEU A 9 -0.95 -18.11 11.05
CA LEU A 9 -0.61 -16.89 11.81
C LEU A 9 0.88 -16.56 11.68
N LYS A 10 1.77 -17.55 11.83
CA LYS A 10 3.22 -17.34 11.66
C LYS A 10 3.57 -16.90 10.24
N ASP A 11 2.94 -17.48 9.24
CA ASP A 11 3.18 -17.10 7.84
C ASP A 11 2.68 -15.68 7.57
N ALA A 12 1.52 -15.30 8.12
CA ALA A 12 1.01 -13.95 8.05
C ALA A 12 1.93 -12.92 8.73
N GLU A 13 2.44 -13.23 9.93
CA GLU A 13 3.44 -12.40 10.62
C GLU A 13 4.70 -12.22 9.77
N GLN A 14 5.19 -13.28 9.12
CA GLN A 14 6.37 -13.21 8.26
C GLN A 14 6.13 -12.31 7.04
N ILE A 15 4.99 -12.47 6.38
CA ILE A 15 4.58 -11.64 5.23
C ILE A 15 4.51 -10.17 5.63
N VAL A 16 3.78 -9.87 6.71
CA VAL A 16 3.60 -8.49 7.19
C VAL A 16 4.93 -7.87 7.64
N ASN A 17 5.80 -8.63 8.29
CA ASN A 17 7.14 -8.15 8.65
C ASN A 17 8.03 -7.88 7.43
N ALA A 18 7.98 -8.74 6.40
CA ALA A 18 8.71 -8.51 5.16
C ALA A 18 8.20 -7.25 4.45
N TYR A 19 6.88 -7.06 4.39
CA TYR A 19 6.25 -5.89 3.82
C TYR A 19 6.57 -4.61 4.63
N GLY A 20 6.53 -4.67 5.95
CA GLY A 20 6.92 -3.54 6.82
C GLY A 20 8.36 -3.06 6.59
N LYS A 21 9.28 -3.98 6.28
CA LYS A 21 10.66 -3.63 5.89
C LYS A 21 10.73 -2.90 4.55
N VAL A 22 9.84 -3.23 3.61
CA VAL A 22 9.71 -2.48 2.35
C VAL A 22 9.21 -1.08 2.65
N LEU A 23 8.12 -0.93 3.40
CA LEU A 23 7.57 0.38 3.78
C LEU A 23 8.59 1.27 4.49
N ALA A 24 9.41 0.70 5.38
CA ALA A 24 10.44 1.45 6.10
C ALA A 24 11.55 2.01 5.20
N GLN A 25 11.68 1.52 3.96
CA GLN A 25 12.66 1.98 2.97
C GLN A 25 12.09 3.01 2.00
N LEU A 26 10.77 3.25 2.02
CA LEU A 26 10.11 4.18 1.11
C LEU A 26 10.18 5.61 1.63
N ASP A 27 10.58 6.53 0.76
CA ASP A 27 10.49 7.96 1.03
C ASP A 27 9.03 8.42 0.91
N GLY A 28 8.49 9.02 1.97
CA GLY A 28 7.07 9.43 2.07
C GLY A 28 6.61 10.57 1.16
N ILE A 29 7.37 10.89 0.11
CA ILE A 29 7.08 11.95 -0.86
C ILE A 29 6.44 11.36 -2.14
N ASN A 30 6.60 10.06 -2.40
CA ASN A 30 6.22 9.45 -3.67
C ASN A 30 4.83 8.81 -3.61
N TYR A 31 3.96 9.17 -4.57
CA TYR A 31 2.57 8.68 -4.63
C TYR A 31 2.40 7.41 -5.49
N GLY A 32 3.47 6.65 -5.70
CA GLY A 32 3.44 5.43 -6.50
C GLY A 32 4.75 4.68 -6.42
N HIS A 33 4.67 3.40 -6.12
CA HIS A 33 5.81 2.49 -6.00
C HIS A 33 5.60 1.29 -6.95
N PRO A 34 6.67 0.78 -7.58
CA PRO A 34 6.57 -0.42 -8.40
C PRO A 34 6.07 -1.60 -7.56
N GLN A 35 5.07 -2.32 -8.09
CA GLN A 35 4.55 -3.53 -7.46
C GLN A 35 5.64 -4.61 -7.30
N SER A 36 6.66 -4.61 -8.17
CA SER A 36 7.82 -5.50 -8.06
C SER A 36 8.64 -5.34 -6.77
N LEU A 37 8.44 -4.26 -6.01
CA LEU A 37 9.08 -4.07 -4.71
C LEU A 37 8.42 -4.87 -3.59
N LEU A 38 7.19 -5.35 -3.80
CA LEU A 38 6.50 -6.16 -2.81
C LEU A 38 7.22 -7.51 -2.61
N PRO A 39 7.26 -8.02 -1.36
CA PRO A 39 7.91 -9.29 -1.07
C PRO A 39 7.14 -10.51 -1.62
N CYS A 40 5.85 -10.35 -1.88
CA CYS A 40 4.94 -11.36 -2.42
C CYS A 40 3.72 -10.67 -3.05
N ASP A 41 2.71 -11.44 -3.47
CA ASP A 41 1.55 -10.88 -4.15
C ASP A 41 0.75 -9.94 -3.23
N ARG A 42 0.22 -8.86 -3.81
CA ARG A 42 -0.54 -7.83 -3.08
C ARG A 42 -1.72 -8.41 -2.29
N GLU A 43 -2.42 -9.37 -2.87
CA GLU A 43 -3.57 -10.04 -2.21
C GLU A 43 -3.14 -10.98 -1.08
N GLU A 44 -1.93 -11.55 -1.13
CA GLU A 44 -1.37 -12.34 -0.03
C GLU A 44 -1.07 -11.44 1.17
N ILE A 45 -0.48 -10.27 0.94
CA ILE A 45 -0.21 -9.28 1.99
C ILE A 45 -1.53 -8.78 2.61
N LYS A 46 -2.54 -8.46 1.78
CA LYS A 46 -3.87 -8.09 2.27
C LYS A 46 -4.46 -9.17 3.17
N SER A 47 -4.42 -10.42 2.72
CA SER A 47 -4.96 -11.55 3.47
C SER A 47 -4.23 -11.76 4.80
N ALA A 48 -2.90 -11.62 4.80
CA ALA A 48 -2.09 -11.71 6.01
C ALA A 48 -2.45 -10.61 7.02
N ILE A 49 -2.56 -9.35 6.58
CA ILE A 49 -2.94 -8.24 7.46
C ILE A 49 -4.36 -8.44 8.02
N GLN A 50 -5.31 -8.87 7.19
CA GLN A 50 -6.69 -9.13 7.61
C GLN A 50 -6.76 -10.24 8.67
N LEU A 51 -5.98 -11.32 8.50
CA LEU A 51 -5.92 -12.41 9.49
C LEU A 51 -5.38 -11.91 10.84
N LEU A 52 -4.30 -11.13 10.82
CA LEU A 52 -3.73 -10.58 12.06
C LEU A 52 -4.67 -9.58 12.74
N LEU A 53 -5.37 -8.74 11.96
CA LEU A 53 -6.39 -7.83 12.50
C LEU A 53 -7.56 -8.59 13.15
N TRP A 54 -7.98 -9.71 12.56
CA TRP A 54 -9.01 -10.57 13.16
C TRP A 54 -8.54 -11.23 14.45
N GLU A 55 -7.30 -11.73 14.52
CA GLU A 55 -6.78 -12.38 15.72
C GLU A 55 -6.62 -11.42 16.89
N LEU A 56 -6.23 -10.16 16.62
CA LEU A 56 -6.02 -9.16 17.67
C LEU A 56 -7.31 -8.63 18.29
N GLU A 57 -8.48 -8.80 17.65
CA GLU A 57 -9.81 -8.35 18.09
C GLU A 57 -9.89 -6.90 18.68
N GLY A 58 -8.93 -6.02 18.39
CA GLY A 58 -8.86 -4.66 18.94
C GLY A 58 -8.17 -4.53 20.31
N ASP A 59 -7.63 -5.60 20.89
CA ASP A 59 -6.92 -5.57 22.19
C ASP A 59 -5.68 -4.66 22.14
N GLU A 60 -4.97 -4.67 21.02
CA GLU A 60 -3.76 -3.88 20.79
C GLU A 60 -4.02 -2.78 19.74
N GLN A 61 -4.75 -1.73 20.14
CA GLN A 61 -5.21 -0.69 19.24
C GLN A 61 -4.09 -0.02 18.41
N ASP A 62 -2.91 0.19 18.99
CA ASP A 62 -1.77 0.78 18.28
C ASP A 62 -1.25 -0.12 17.15
N ILE A 63 -1.23 -1.44 17.39
CA ILE A 63 -0.83 -2.44 16.40
C ILE A 63 -1.92 -2.56 15.33
N CYS A 64 -3.19 -2.60 15.73
CA CYS A 64 -4.32 -2.59 14.79
C CYS A 64 -4.30 -1.35 13.88
N ASN A 65 -4.03 -0.17 14.43
CA ASN A 65 -3.92 1.07 13.66
C ASN A 65 -2.75 1.00 12.67
N SER A 66 -1.59 0.48 13.11
CA SER A 66 -0.40 0.34 12.27
C SER A 66 -0.63 -0.65 11.13
N LEU A 67 -1.26 -1.80 11.42
CA LEU A 67 -1.67 -2.79 10.42
C LEU A 67 -2.67 -2.18 9.43
N ALA A 68 -3.67 -1.46 9.91
CA ALA A 68 -4.66 -0.82 9.06
C ALA A 68 -4.05 0.25 8.15
N GLN A 69 -3.12 1.05 8.67
CA GLN A 69 -2.37 2.00 7.86
C GLN A 69 -1.52 1.30 6.79
N SER A 70 -0.82 0.22 7.17
CA SER A 70 -0.01 -0.57 6.23
C SER A 70 -0.85 -1.21 5.11
N TYR A 71 -2.08 -1.62 5.44
CA TYR A 71 -3.05 -2.14 4.48
C TYR A 71 -3.37 -1.08 3.42
N VAL A 72 -3.71 0.13 3.85
CA VAL A 72 -4.04 1.24 2.94
C VAL A 72 -2.84 1.64 2.06
N TYR A 73 -1.62 1.55 2.56
CA TYR A 73 -0.42 1.83 1.76
C TYR A 73 -0.20 0.85 0.60
N LEU A 74 -0.83 -0.33 0.60
CA LEU A 74 -0.76 -1.22 -0.56
C LEU A 74 -1.35 -0.60 -1.84
N ALA A 75 -2.28 0.36 -1.72
CA ALA A 75 -2.81 1.09 -2.87
C ALA A 75 -1.74 1.89 -3.63
N GLN A 76 -0.63 2.22 -2.97
CA GLN A 76 0.48 2.96 -3.59
C GLN A 76 1.39 2.05 -4.42
N PHE A 77 1.25 0.72 -4.30
CA PHE A 77 2.00 -0.24 -5.12
C PHE A 77 1.20 -0.55 -6.39
N ILE A 78 1.68 0.02 -7.50
CA ILE A 78 1.02 0.01 -8.80
C ILE A 78 1.88 -0.75 -9.82
N PRO A 79 1.32 -1.14 -10.97
CA PRO A 79 2.09 -1.67 -12.09
C PRO A 79 3.39 -0.88 -12.35
N ASP A 80 4.48 -1.60 -12.59
CA ASP A 80 5.82 -1.03 -12.70
C ASP A 80 5.94 0.02 -13.82
N ASP A 81 5.19 -0.13 -14.91
CA ASP A 81 5.10 0.82 -16.01
C ASP A 81 4.45 2.14 -15.56
N GLU A 82 3.36 2.08 -14.80
CA GLU A 82 2.72 3.26 -14.23
C GLU A 82 3.58 3.94 -13.15
N ALA A 83 4.33 3.15 -12.37
CA ALA A 83 5.29 3.69 -11.40
C ALA A 83 6.40 4.51 -12.09
N GLN A 84 6.85 4.08 -13.27
CA GLN A 84 7.81 4.84 -14.08
C GLN A 84 7.20 6.17 -14.57
N ILE A 85 5.92 6.17 -14.96
CA ILE A 85 5.21 7.39 -15.38
C ILE A 85 5.12 8.39 -14.22
N ILE A 86 4.74 7.94 -13.01
CA ILE A 86 4.72 8.82 -11.83
C ILE A 86 6.11 9.35 -11.51
N ALA A 87 7.14 8.51 -11.52
CA ALA A 87 8.50 8.94 -11.22
C ALA A 87 9.00 10.02 -12.20
N ALA A 88 8.68 9.88 -13.49
CA ALA A 88 8.97 10.89 -14.51
C ALA A 88 8.13 12.17 -14.31
N GLY A 89 6.83 12.03 -14.07
CA GLY A 89 5.88 13.13 -13.89
C GLY A 89 6.11 13.94 -12.61
N GLN A 90 6.61 13.34 -11.54
CA GLN A 90 6.89 14.05 -10.28
C GLN A 90 8.00 15.09 -10.42
N SER A 91 9.01 14.82 -11.25
CA SER A 91 10.05 15.80 -11.55
C SER A 91 9.50 17.02 -12.30
N ILE A 92 8.45 16.82 -13.10
CA ILE A 92 7.79 17.87 -13.89
C ILE A 92 6.81 18.66 -13.01
N LEU A 93 5.94 17.97 -12.27
CA LEU A 93 4.94 18.55 -11.36
C LEU A 93 5.58 19.35 -10.22
N SER A 94 6.79 18.97 -9.79
CA SER A 94 7.55 19.69 -8.75
C SER A 94 8.39 20.85 -9.31
N SER A 95 8.47 20.99 -10.64
CA SER A 95 9.23 22.05 -11.30
C SER A 95 8.36 23.29 -11.53
N SER A 96 8.93 24.47 -11.35
CA SER A 96 8.26 25.76 -11.56
C SER A 96 8.24 26.22 -13.03
N ASN A 97 8.87 25.45 -13.94
CA ASN A 97 8.88 25.72 -15.39
C ASN A 97 8.02 24.67 -16.11
N PHE A 98 6.71 24.85 -16.02
CA PHE A 98 5.75 24.05 -16.77
C PHE A 98 5.73 24.56 -18.21
N ASP A 99 6.18 23.74 -19.16
CA ASP A 99 6.12 24.03 -20.59
C ASP A 99 5.07 23.11 -21.24
N ASP A 100 4.36 23.58 -22.26
CA ASP A 100 3.24 22.85 -22.90
C ASP A 100 3.68 21.48 -23.45
N ALA A 101 4.97 21.28 -23.69
CA ALA A 101 5.57 20.03 -24.16
C ALA A 101 5.50 18.87 -23.13
N HIS A 102 5.22 19.16 -21.86
CA HIS A 102 5.17 18.17 -20.77
C HIS A 102 3.78 18.04 -20.12
N LEU A 103 2.77 18.65 -20.74
CA LEU A 103 1.40 18.69 -20.22
C LEU A 103 0.77 17.28 -20.19
N GLU A 104 1.05 16.46 -21.20
CA GLU A 104 0.44 15.13 -21.35
C GLU A 104 0.99 14.15 -20.30
N GLU A 105 2.30 14.15 -20.06
CA GLU A 105 2.92 13.29 -19.04
C GLU A 105 2.53 13.70 -17.62
N ALA A 106 2.39 15.02 -17.37
CA ALA A 106 1.90 15.52 -16.10
C ALA A 106 0.42 15.17 -15.86
N ASP A 107 -0.41 15.24 -16.89
CA ASP A 107 -1.82 14.83 -16.84
C ASP A 107 -1.96 13.33 -16.59
N GLU A 108 -1.13 12.51 -17.24
CA GLU A 108 -1.13 11.06 -17.03
C GLU A 108 -0.72 10.70 -15.59
N ALA A 109 0.37 11.28 -15.09
CA ALA A 109 0.79 11.10 -13.70
C ALA A 109 -0.31 11.55 -12.71
N ALA A 110 -0.98 12.67 -12.98
CA ALA A 110 -2.09 13.15 -12.15
C ALA A 110 -3.29 12.18 -12.14
N ARG A 111 -3.61 11.56 -13.28
CA ARG A 111 -4.67 10.54 -13.37
C ARG A 111 -4.33 9.30 -12.53
N ILE A 112 -3.09 8.82 -12.61
CA ILE A 112 -2.64 7.66 -11.83
C ILE A 112 -2.70 7.99 -10.33
N ILE A 113 -2.19 9.16 -9.91
CA ILE A 113 -2.23 9.61 -8.51
C ILE A 113 -3.68 9.69 -7.99
N ASN A 114 -4.62 10.21 -8.79
CA ASN A 114 -6.02 10.28 -8.39
C ASN A 114 -6.66 8.90 -8.25
N ARG A 115 -6.29 7.94 -9.11
CA ARG A 115 -6.74 6.55 -8.97
C ARG A 115 -6.20 5.91 -7.70
N ILE A 116 -4.94 6.13 -7.36
CA ILE A 116 -4.33 5.64 -6.10
C ILE A 116 -5.06 6.22 -4.89
N LYS A 117 -5.38 7.53 -4.89
CA LYS A 117 -6.15 8.16 -3.82
C LYS A 117 -7.54 7.52 -3.65
N LEU A 118 -8.23 7.25 -4.75
CA LEU A 118 -9.53 6.58 -4.72
C LEU A 118 -9.40 5.15 -4.15
N GLU A 119 -8.39 4.39 -4.58
CA GLU A 119 -8.14 3.05 -4.05
C GLU A 119 -7.79 3.09 -2.56
N MET A 120 -7.02 4.09 -2.10
CA MET A 120 -6.76 4.29 -0.66
C MET A 120 -8.06 4.52 0.13
N GLU A 121 -9.00 5.32 -0.39
CA GLU A 121 -10.31 5.53 0.23
C GLU A 121 -11.11 4.23 0.32
N GLU A 122 -11.12 3.43 -0.74
CA GLU A 122 -11.76 2.11 -0.77
C GLU A 122 -11.13 1.16 0.25
N MET A 123 -9.79 1.13 0.33
CA MET A 123 -9.07 0.29 1.28
C MET A 123 -9.28 0.70 2.74
N ILE A 124 -9.47 2.00 3.02
CA ILE A 124 -9.87 2.48 4.35
C ILE A 124 -11.24 1.90 4.73
N LEU A 125 -12.20 1.91 3.81
CA LEU A 125 -13.53 1.34 4.06
C LEU A 125 -13.47 -0.18 4.22
N ASP A 126 -12.59 -0.83 3.48
CA ASP A 126 -12.42 -2.28 3.53
C ASP A 126 -11.80 -2.73 4.85
N VAL A 127 -10.68 -2.13 5.28
CA VAL A 127 -9.95 -2.55 6.48
C VAL A 127 -10.76 -2.34 7.77
N ARG A 128 -11.65 -1.33 7.79
CA ARG A 128 -12.59 -1.09 8.90
C ARG A 128 -13.53 -2.26 9.18
N LYS A 129 -13.77 -3.16 8.22
CA LYS A 129 -14.58 -4.36 8.44
C LYS A 129 -13.92 -5.36 9.39
N PHE A 130 -12.59 -5.27 9.53
CA PHE A 130 -11.76 -6.17 10.33
C PHE A 130 -11.42 -5.56 11.69
N MET A 131 -11.43 -4.23 11.79
CA MET A 131 -11.27 -3.48 13.04
C MET A 131 -12.62 -3.39 13.75
N ARG A 132 -12.99 -4.41 14.54
CA ARG A 132 -14.15 -4.28 15.44
C ARG A 132 -13.81 -3.32 16.59
N ALA A 133 -14.82 -2.56 17.02
CA ALA A 133 -14.75 -1.62 18.14
C ALA A 133 -15.46 -2.20 19.37
#